data_AF-A0A933G0H0-F1
#
_entry.id   AF-A0A933G0H0-F1
#
_cell.length_a   1.000
_cell.length_b   1.000
_cell.length_c   1.000
_cell.angle_alpha   90.00
_cell.angle_beta   90.00
_cell.angle_gamma   90.00
#
_symmetry.space_group_name_H-M   'P 1'
#
loop_
_entity.id
_entity.type
_entity.pdbx_description
1 polymer ?
#
loop_
_entity_poly.entity_id
_entity_poly.type
_entity_poly.pdbx_seq_one_letter_code
_entity_poly.pdbx_strand_id
1 'polypeptide(L)'
;MPPGAAMLRRERGQMLAVAALIFPVLLGFVGLVVDGGAYYAARRQVQNAADEAALAATHVLEDGGTVSSATAAALEYAAANGFDNDGVSNTVNIDIPPTSGNHQGDPDYVEVLINEEAPTFFIHVLLADAPNVQGRAVAGLTQSDGGGYAIFANNNNCGNPDALEVPGSTNVVNGGMHSNANIKVAGSNNTLNGPTTYRCSIQIGGQNNTFNPAPDQTGNRPLPVNYTFSDFPPCTFTFTHPANLNSVQEVWVGGNQNSNQLLPGVYCSTSTLSLSGSNVSGNVTFAAMGKVNISGSNFNLTPYWNNVLMFTEDASSSALDVSGSGGTWQGILLAPNGKAKVAGSGNFAYSGSIIGDTVQVSGSNFSITALDYGFAGPPVVQLVE
;
A
#
# COMPACT_ATOMS: atom_id res chain seq x y z
N MET A 1 -82.30 40.45 -50.56
CA MET A 1 -81.11 39.70 -50.99
C MET A 1 -79.90 40.62 -50.87
N PRO A 2 -78.68 40.13 -50.58
CA PRO A 2 -78.26 39.15 -49.57
C PRO A 2 -77.08 39.79 -48.74
N PRO A 3 -75.96 39.13 -48.37
CA PRO A 3 -75.70 38.75 -46.97
C PRO A 3 -74.34 39.21 -46.39
N GLY A 4 -74.15 38.96 -45.09
CA GLY A 4 -72.86 38.46 -44.58
C GLY A 4 -72.00 39.42 -43.76
N ALA A 5 -71.96 39.19 -42.44
CA ALA A 5 -70.73 39.24 -41.63
C ALA A 5 -71.04 38.78 -40.19
N ALA A 6 -71.02 37.47 -39.95
CA ALA A 6 -71.08 36.91 -38.60
C ALA A 6 -69.66 36.55 -38.11
N MET A 7 -69.26 37.24 -37.04
CA MET A 7 -68.57 36.70 -35.86
C MET A 7 -67.21 35.99 -36.05
N LEU A 8 -66.12 36.76 -36.11
CA LEU A 8 -64.75 36.26 -35.88
C LEU A 8 -63.94 37.22 -34.98
N ARG A 9 -64.43 37.49 -33.77
CA ARG A 9 -63.70 38.37 -32.84
C ARG A 9 -63.97 38.04 -31.37
N ARG A 10 -63.50 36.88 -30.90
CA ARG A 10 -63.43 36.58 -29.45
C ARG A 10 -62.36 35.59 -28.98
N GLU A 11 -61.40 35.18 -29.81
CA GLU A 11 -60.39 34.17 -29.40
C GLU A 11 -58.99 34.74 -29.07
N ARG A 12 -58.69 36.02 -29.33
CA ARG A 12 -57.35 36.60 -29.11
C ARG A 12 -57.07 37.04 -27.65
N GLY A 13 -58.09 37.19 -26.80
CA GLY A 13 -57.92 37.57 -25.39
C GLY A 13 -57.75 36.38 -24.45
N GLN A 14 -58.32 35.23 -24.79
CA GLN A 14 -58.29 34.02 -23.95
C GLN A 14 -56.90 33.38 -23.93
N MET A 15 -56.18 33.38 -25.06
CA MET A 15 -54.81 32.87 -25.10
C MET A 15 -53.87 33.68 -24.20
N LEU A 16 -54.07 35.00 -24.07
CA LEU A 16 -53.27 35.83 -23.17
C LEU A 16 -53.53 35.45 -21.69
N ALA A 17 -54.78 35.19 -21.32
CA ALA A 17 -55.15 34.76 -19.97
C ALA A 17 -54.61 33.36 -19.63
N VAL A 18 -54.69 32.41 -20.58
CA VAL A 18 -54.14 31.06 -20.41
C VAL A 18 -52.61 31.10 -20.33
N ALA A 19 -51.95 31.88 -21.20
CA ALA A 19 -50.51 32.08 -21.15
C ALA A 19 -50.06 32.71 -19.82
N ALA A 20 -50.78 33.72 -19.32
CA ALA A 20 -50.47 34.35 -18.04
C ALA A 20 -50.60 33.39 -16.84
N LEU A 21 -51.47 32.37 -16.92
CA LEU A 21 -51.61 31.35 -15.88
C LEU A 21 -50.55 30.24 -15.98
N ILE A 22 -50.15 29.85 -17.20
CA ILE A 22 -49.20 28.75 -17.42
C ILE A 22 -47.74 29.20 -17.29
N PHE A 23 -47.42 30.44 -17.68
CA PHE A 23 -46.04 30.93 -17.69
C PHE A 23 -45.35 30.87 -16.31
N PRO A 24 -46.00 31.26 -15.19
CA PRO A 24 -45.43 31.08 -13.86
C PRO A 24 -45.16 29.62 -13.50
N VAL A 25 -46.03 28.70 -13.95
CA VAL A 25 -45.86 27.25 -13.71
C VAL A 25 -44.64 26.72 -14.44
N LEU A 26 -44.45 27.11 -15.72
CA LEU A 26 -43.26 26.74 -16.49
C LEU A 26 -41.97 27.30 -15.90
N LEU A 27 -42.00 28.55 -15.42
CA LEU A 27 -40.86 29.16 -14.71
C LEU A 27 -40.56 28.43 -13.40
N GLY A 28 -41.58 27.99 -12.66
CA GLY A 28 -41.42 27.17 -11.47
C GLY A 28 -40.69 25.85 -11.75
N PHE A 29 -41.02 25.18 -12.86
CA PHE A 29 -40.30 23.96 -13.27
C PHE A 29 -38.85 24.23 -13.68
N VAL A 30 -38.58 25.35 -14.39
CA VAL A 30 -37.20 25.75 -14.72
C VAL A 30 -36.41 26.03 -13.45
N GLY A 31 -36.98 26.75 -12.50
CA GLY A 31 -36.35 27.01 -11.21
C GLY A 31 -36.01 25.74 -10.45
N LEU A 32 -36.96 24.79 -10.38
CA LEU A 32 -36.73 23.49 -9.75
C LEU A 32 -35.57 22.71 -10.41
N VAL A 33 -35.50 22.71 -11.74
CA VAL A 33 -34.44 22.00 -12.47
C VAL A 33 -33.08 22.65 -12.24
N VAL A 34 -33.00 23.99 -12.24
CA VAL A 34 -31.76 24.72 -12.00
C VAL A 34 -31.28 24.55 -10.57
N ASP A 35 -32.14 24.76 -9.58
CA ASP A 35 -31.77 24.65 -8.17
C ASP A 35 -31.50 23.19 -7.77
N GLY A 36 -32.27 22.24 -8.29
CA GLY A 36 -32.02 20.82 -8.10
C GLY A 36 -30.69 20.37 -8.71
N GLY A 37 -30.36 20.91 -9.88
CA GLY A 37 -29.05 20.69 -10.53
C GLY A 37 -27.90 21.28 -9.71
N ALA A 38 -28.05 22.51 -9.23
CA ALA A 38 -27.04 23.19 -8.40
C ALA A 38 -26.83 22.47 -7.07
N TYR A 39 -27.90 22.09 -6.37
CA TYR A 39 -27.84 21.31 -5.13
C TYR A 39 -27.13 19.96 -5.33
N TYR A 40 -27.43 19.26 -6.41
CA TYR A 40 -26.80 17.97 -6.69
C TYR A 40 -25.31 18.11 -7.06
N ALA A 41 -24.94 19.19 -7.76
CA ALA A 41 -23.55 19.52 -8.04
C ALA A 41 -22.78 19.86 -6.75
N ALA A 42 -23.34 20.71 -5.90
CA ALA A 42 -22.78 21.04 -4.58
C ALA A 42 -22.59 19.77 -3.74
N ARG A 43 -23.58 18.88 -3.69
CA ARG A 43 -23.47 17.61 -2.95
C ARG A 43 -22.29 16.74 -3.39
N ARG A 44 -21.99 16.68 -4.68
CA ARG A 44 -20.81 15.94 -5.18
C ARG A 44 -19.52 16.63 -4.77
N GLN A 45 -19.47 17.96 -4.83
CA GLN A 45 -18.29 18.73 -4.44
C GLN A 45 -18.00 18.57 -2.94
N VAL A 46 -19.01 18.72 -2.09
CA VAL A 46 -18.88 18.57 -0.63
C VAL A 46 -18.45 17.14 -0.28
N GLN A 47 -19.00 16.11 -0.93
CA GLN A 47 -18.60 14.73 -0.68
C GLN A 47 -17.14 14.47 -1.10
N ASN A 48 -16.74 14.88 -2.30
CA ASN A 48 -15.37 14.70 -2.76
C ASN A 48 -14.36 15.41 -1.84
N ALA A 49 -14.70 16.62 -1.37
CA ALA A 49 -13.86 17.36 -0.43
C ALA A 49 -13.77 16.68 0.93
N ALA A 50 -14.86 16.11 1.44
CA ALA A 50 -14.85 15.35 2.68
C ALA A 50 -13.98 14.09 2.55
N ASP A 51 -14.10 13.37 1.43
CA ASP A 51 -13.31 12.17 1.12
C ASP A 51 -11.80 12.47 1.09
N GLU A 52 -11.39 13.53 0.37
CA GLU A 52 -10.01 13.97 0.31
C GLU A 52 -9.47 14.43 1.67
N ALA A 53 -10.27 15.21 2.42
CA ALA A 53 -9.89 15.68 3.76
C ALA A 53 -9.74 14.53 4.76
N ALA A 54 -10.62 13.52 4.73
CA ALA A 54 -10.52 12.35 5.59
C ALA A 54 -9.26 11.54 5.28
N LEU A 55 -8.98 11.27 4.00
CA LEU A 55 -7.75 10.58 3.58
C LEU A 55 -6.49 11.35 4.01
N ALA A 56 -6.46 12.67 3.82
CA ALA A 56 -5.32 13.51 4.20
C ALA A 56 -5.02 13.45 5.70
N ALA A 57 -6.05 13.56 6.55
CA ALA A 57 -5.89 13.43 7.99
C ALA A 57 -5.41 12.03 8.40
N THR A 58 -5.93 10.97 7.77
CA THR A 58 -5.51 9.59 8.05
C THR A 58 -4.05 9.37 7.69
N HIS A 59 -3.54 9.90 6.58
CA HIS A 59 -2.10 9.85 6.25
C HIS A 59 -1.22 10.54 7.30
N VAL A 60 -1.68 11.65 7.89
CA VAL A 60 -0.91 12.29 8.97
C VAL A 60 -0.84 11.40 10.22
N LEU A 61 -1.94 10.73 10.57
CA LEU A 61 -1.94 9.78 11.69
C LEU A 61 -1.06 8.56 11.38
N GLU A 62 -1.10 8.07 10.14
CA GLU A 62 -0.26 6.98 9.65
C GLU A 62 1.24 7.26 9.81
N ASP A 63 1.65 8.51 9.57
CA ASP A 63 3.02 8.98 9.68
C ASP A 63 3.47 9.21 11.14
N GLY A 64 2.61 8.94 12.12
CA GLY A 64 2.87 9.17 13.54
C GLY A 64 2.59 10.62 13.99
N GLY A 65 1.84 11.37 13.19
CA GLY A 65 1.37 12.71 13.54
C GLY A 65 0.38 12.69 14.71
N THR A 66 0.19 13.86 15.32
CA THR A 66 -0.82 14.05 16.37
C THR A 66 -2.21 14.27 15.77
N VAL A 67 -3.26 14.07 16.56
CA VAL A 67 -4.64 14.45 16.20
C VAL A 67 -4.69 15.92 15.74
N SER A 68 -3.98 16.82 16.41
CA SER A 68 -3.94 18.24 16.01
C SER A 68 -3.35 18.48 14.62
N SER A 69 -2.31 17.74 14.23
CA SER A 69 -1.73 17.85 12.88
C SER A 69 -2.63 17.21 11.83
N ALA A 70 -3.30 16.11 12.17
CA ALA A 70 -4.27 15.48 11.28
C ALA A 70 -5.47 16.40 11.01
N THR A 71 -6.03 17.02 12.06
CA THR A 71 -7.09 18.02 11.94
C THR A 71 -6.65 19.21 11.08
N ALA A 72 -5.42 19.69 11.26
CA ALA A 72 -4.89 20.79 10.44
C ALA A 72 -4.79 20.41 8.95
N ALA A 73 -4.34 19.19 8.64
CA ALA A 73 -4.25 18.70 7.26
C ALA A 73 -5.63 18.53 6.62
N ALA A 74 -6.61 17.95 7.33
CA ALA A 74 -7.98 17.86 6.81
C ALA A 74 -8.58 19.25 6.51
N LEU A 75 -8.35 20.24 7.38
CA LEU A 75 -8.80 21.63 7.13
C LEU A 75 -8.10 22.26 5.92
N GLU A 76 -6.80 22.01 5.74
CA GLU A 76 -6.05 22.50 4.57
C GLU A 76 -6.59 21.92 3.27
N TYR A 77 -6.85 20.60 3.23
CA TYR A 77 -7.42 19.93 2.05
C TYR A 77 -8.88 20.34 1.78
N ALA A 78 -9.69 20.53 2.83
CA ALA A 78 -11.04 21.07 2.69
C ALA A 78 -11.00 22.50 2.10
N ALA A 79 -10.11 23.36 2.61
CA ALA A 79 -9.95 24.73 2.11
C ALA A 79 -9.45 24.77 0.66
N ALA A 80 -8.53 23.86 0.29
CA ALA A 80 -8.08 23.70 -1.10
C ALA A 80 -9.24 23.32 -2.06
N ASN A 81 -10.28 22.68 -1.55
CA ASN A 81 -11.50 22.32 -2.28
C ASN A 81 -12.63 23.38 -2.18
N GLY A 82 -12.35 24.54 -1.58
CA GLY A 82 -13.28 25.66 -1.47
C GLY A 82 -14.08 25.72 -0.17
N PHE A 83 -13.73 24.90 0.84
CA PHE A 83 -14.40 24.85 2.14
C PHE A 83 -13.47 25.39 3.24
N ASP A 84 -13.49 26.70 3.45
CA ASP A 84 -12.61 27.43 4.36
C ASP A 84 -13.04 27.41 5.83
N ASN A 85 -14.14 26.71 6.16
CA ASN A 85 -14.70 26.59 7.50
C ASN A 85 -15.02 27.96 8.14
N ASP A 86 -15.58 28.89 7.36
CA ASP A 86 -15.92 30.25 7.80
C ASP A 86 -17.03 30.31 8.88
N GLY A 87 -17.76 29.21 9.09
CA GLY A 87 -18.88 29.14 10.02
C GLY A 87 -20.14 29.88 9.56
N VAL A 88 -20.15 30.35 8.31
CA VAL A 88 -21.23 31.12 7.71
C VAL A 88 -21.72 30.42 6.44
N SER A 89 -20.89 30.35 5.41
CA SER A 89 -21.22 29.67 4.15
C SER A 89 -20.95 28.16 4.22
N ASN A 90 -19.97 27.76 5.03
CA ASN A 90 -19.61 26.36 5.21
C ASN A 90 -19.00 26.07 6.60
N THR A 91 -19.12 24.82 7.03
CA THR A 91 -18.47 24.30 8.24
C THR A 91 -17.78 22.99 7.94
N VAL A 92 -16.59 22.79 8.48
CA VAL A 92 -15.81 21.55 8.41
C VAL A 92 -15.56 21.06 9.83
N ASN A 93 -16.15 19.91 10.18
CA ASN A 93 -15.91 19.23 11.45
C ASN A 93 -15.06 17.98 11.22
N ILE A 94 -14.04 17.79 12.05
CA ILE A 94 -13.11 16.65 11.99
C ILE A 94 -13.15 15.94 13.33
N ASP A 95 -13.57 14.69 13.30
CA ASP A 95 -13.74 13.87 14.50
C ASP A 95 -12.78 12.68 14.44
N ILE A 96 -11.87 12.62 15.43
CA ILE A 96 -10.89 11.55 15.63
C ILE A 96 -10.96 11.16 17.12
N PRO A 97 -11.72 10.12 17.51
CA PRO A 97 -12.40 9.13 16.66
C PRO A 97 -13.73 9.62 16.06
N PRO A 98 -14.32 8.89 15.09
CA PRO A 98 -15.63 9.20 14.52
C PRO A 98 -16.73 9.28 15.57
N THR A 99 -17.67 10.20 15.38
CA THR A 99 -18.82 10.41 16.28
C THR A 99 -20.05 9.62 15.86
N SER A 100 -20.08 9.01 14.68
CA SER A 100 -21.21 8.24 14.16
C SER A 100 -20.78 7.14 13.17
N GLY A 101 -21.72 6.30 12.74
CA GLY A 101 -21.48 5.23 11.75
C GLY A 101 -20.84 3.96 12.34
N ASN A 102 -20.38 3.07 11.46
CA ASN A 102 -19.85 1.75 11.83
C ASN A 102 -18.53 1.80 12.61
N HIS A 103 -17.81 2.92 12.50
CA HIS A 103 -16.50 3.16 13.11
C HIS A 103 -16.55 4.17 14.27
N GLN A 104 -17.75 4.39 14.85
CA GLN A 104 -17.92 5.31 15.97
C GLN A 104 -17.03 4.92 17.16
N GLY A 105 -16.24 5.89 17.65
CA GLY A 105 -15.37 5.73 18.81
C GLY A 105 -14.06 4.98 18.56
N ASP A 106 -13.79 4.56 17.33
CA ASP A 106 -12.54 3.88 16.96
C ASP A 106 -11.43 4.90 16.63
N PRO A 107 -10.31 4.93 17.38
CA PRO A 107 -9.24 5.91 17.19
C PRO A 107 -8.44 5.73 15.91
N ASP A 108 -8.56 4.58 15.22
CA ASP A 108 -7.85 4.31 13.96
C ASP A 108 -8.56 4.90 12.72
N TYR A 109 -9.69 5.58 12.94
CA TYR A 109 -10.51 6.19 11.91
C TYR A 109 -10.66 7.71 12.12
N VAL A 110 -10.84 8.41 11.01
CA VAL A 110 -11.07 9.85 10.92
C VAL A 110 -12.40 10.08 10.23
N GLU A 111 -13.31 10.83 10.86
CA GLU A 111 -14.54 11.31 10.25
C GLU A 111 -14.41 12.78 9.88
N VAL A 112 -14.80 13.12 8.65
CA VAL A 112 -14.90 14.51 8.19
C VAL A 112 -16.33 14.78 7.76
N LEU A 113 -16.92 15.82 8.32
CA LEU A 113 -18.25 16.33 8.03
C LEU A 113 -18.13 17.74 7.46
N ILE A 114 -18.50 17.92 6.19
CA ILE A 114 -18.56 19.23 5.57
C ILE A 114 -20.03 19.59 5.36
N ASN A 115 -20.44 20.75 5.85
CA ASN A 115 -21.75 21.34 5.56
C ASN A 115 -21.54 22.63 4.75
N GLU A 116 -22.36 22.81 3.72
CA GLU A 116 -22.39 24.00 2.86
C GLU A 116 -23.83 24.48 2.69
N GLU A 117 -24.03 25.79 2.68
CA GLU A 117 -25.29 26.40 2.27
C GLU A 117 -25.44 26.30 0.73
N ALA A 118 -26.45 25.57 0.23
CA ALA A 118 -26.53 25.30 -1.21
C ALA A 118 -26.73 26.59 -2.02
N PRO A 119 -26.03 26.77 -3.15
CA PRO A 119 -26.30 27.86 -4.07
C PRO A 119 -27.68 27.67 -4.69
N THR A 120 -28.63 28.54 -4.32
CA THR A 120 -29.99 28.51 -4.85
C THR A 120 -30.33 29.81 -5.57
N PHE A 121 -31.05 29.71 -6.69
CA PHE A 121 -31.38 30.85 -7.56
C PHE A 121 -32.86 31.19 -7.50
N PHE A 122 -33.74 30.19 -7.53
CA PHE A 122 -35.19 30.39 -7.57
C PHE A 122 -35.88 30.01 -6.24
N ILE A 123 -35.28 29.12 -5.45
CA ILE A 123 -35.82 28.64 -4.19
C ILE A 123 -35.95 29.74 -3.13
N HIS A 124 -35.11 30.77 -3.18
CA HIS A 124 -35.19 31.96 -2.31
C HIS A 124 -36.54 32.70 -2.42
N VAL A 125 -37.30 32.50 -3.50
CA VAL A 125 -38.65 33.08 -3.65
C VAL A 125 -39.70 32.28 -2.86
N LEU A 126 -39.42 31.01 -2.55
CA LEU A 126 -40.35 30.07 -1.92
C LEU A 126 -39.96 29.69 -0.48
N LEU A 127 -38.67 29.72 -0.16
CA LEU A 127 -38.09 29.36 1.15
C LEU A 127 -37.32 30.56 1.71
N ALA A 128 -37.40 30.75 3.03
CA ALA A 128 -36.70 31.83 3.72
C ALA A 128 -35.19 31.58 3.86
N ASP A 129 -34.78 30.31 3.93
CA ASP A 129 -33.40 29.88 4.11
C ASP A 129 -33.02 28.92 2.98
N ALA A 130 -31.77 28.97 2.53
CA ALA A 130 -31.26 28.01 1.56
C ALA A 130 -31.08 26.63 2.22
N PRO A 131 -31.32 25.53 1.49
CA PRO A 131 -31.13 24.18 2.02
C PRO A 131 -29.64 23.89 2.21
N ASN A 132 -29.28 23.23 3.31
CA ASN A 132 -27.91 22.78 3.55
C ASN A 132 -27.61 21.48 2.80
N VAL A 133 -26.39 21.40 2.28
CA VAL A 133 -25.78 20.21 1.70
C VAL A 133 -24.75 19.69 2.68
N GLN A 134 -24.74 18.38 2.91
CA GLN A 134 -23.74 17.72 3.74
C GLN A 134 -23.01 16.63 2.96
N GLY A 135 -21.70 16.58 3.14
CA GLY A 135 -20.83 15.46 2.77
C GLY A 135 -20.20 14.88 4.03
N ARG A 136 -20.10 13.55 4.06
CA ARG A 136 -19.52 12.81 5.17
C ARG A 136 -18.57 11.76 4.62
N ALA A 137 -17.35 11.75 5.12
CA ALA A 137 -16.36 10.73 4.79
C ALA A 137 -15.77 10.14 6.07
N VAL A 138 -15.46 8.86 6.04
CA VAL A 138 -14.64 8.20 7.07
C VAL A 138 -13.48 7.52 6.38
N ALA A 139 -12.26 7.74 6.87
CA ALA A 139 -11.07 7.08 6.39
C ALA A 139 -10.34 6.42 7.56
N GLY A 140 -9.64 5.31 7.31
CA GLY A 140 -8.86 4.65 8.35
C GLY A 140 -7.73 3.81 7.81
N LEU A 141 -6.92 3.29 8.75
CA LEU A 141 -5.81 2.39 8.47
C LEU A 141 -6.30 0.95 8.53
N THR A 142 -6.58 0.36 7.37
CA THR A 142 -6.83 -1.07 7.31
C THR A 142 -5.54 -1.83 7.08
N GLN A 143 -5.35 -2.94 7.79
CA GLN A 143 -4.29 -3.87 7.43
C GLN A 143 -4.67 -4.51 6.10
N SER A 144 -3.76 -4.48 5.13
CA SER A 144 -3.99 -5.17 3.87
C SER A 144 -4.12 -6.67 4.11
N ASP A 145 -5.20 -7.28 3.58
CA ASP A 145 -5.52 -8.73 3.64
C ASP A 145 -4.49 -9.62 2.89
N GLY A 146 -3.28 -9.12 2.62
CA GLY A 146 -2.25 -9.74 1.82
C GLY A 146 -1.02 -10.16 2.61
N GLY A 147 -1.15 -11.16 3.49
CA GLY A 147 -0.06 -12.08 3.88
C GLY A 147 1.28 -11.50 4.37
N GLY A 148 1.33 -10.26 4.87
CA GLY A 148 2.56 -9.62 5.35
C GLY A 148 3.48 -9.05 4.25
N TYR A 149 4.70 -8.68 4.64
CA TYR A 149 5.70 -8.12 3.72
C TYR A 149 6.37 -9.20 2.87
N ALA A 150 6.29 -9.07 1.54
CA ALA A 150 7.17 -9.77 0.60
C ALA A 150 8.60 -9.21 0.68
N ILE A 151 8.72 -7.88 0.75
CA ILE A 151 10.01 -7.18 0.80
C ILE A 151 9.93 -6.04 1.82
N PHE A 152 10.92 -5.95 2.71
CA PHE A 152 11.03 -4.87 3.69
C PHE A 152 12.49 -4.38 3.77
N ALA A 153 12.70 -3.08 3.52
CA ALA A 153 13.97 -2.39 3.72
C ALA A 153 13.89 -1.47 4.94
N ASN A 154 14.70 -1.77 5.95
CA ASN A 154 14.67 -1.09 7.25
C ASN A 154 15.48 0.22 7.29
N ASN A 155 16.38 0.44 6.34
CA ASN A 155 17.22 1.63 6.27
C ASN A 155 16.35 2.89 6.25
N ASN A 156 16.62 3.82 7.16
CA ASN A 156 15.81 5.03 7.36
C ASN A 156 16.48 6.31 6.83
N ASN A 157 17.60 6.17 6.12
CA ASN A 157 18.37 7.30 5.60
C ASN A 157 17.83 7.73 4.23
N CYS A 158 17.07 8.84 4.18
CA CYS A 158 16.57 9.40 2.91
C CYS A 158 17.67 9.80 1.91
N GLY A 159 18.94 9.88 2.32
CA GLY A 159 20.07 10.08 1.41
C GLY A 159 20.51 8.82 0.65
N ASN A 160 19.96 7.64 0.97
CA ASN A 160 20.29 6.38 0.32
C ASN A 160 19.29 6.07 -0.81
N PRO A 161 19.64 6.30 -2.09
CA PRO A 161 18.72 6.09 -3.21
C PRO A 161 18.38 4.62 -3.46
N ASP A 162 19.21 3.70 -2.97
CA ASP A 162 19.14 2.27 -3.26
C ASP A 162 18.77 1.46 -2.00
N ALA A 163 17.99 2.05 -1.08
CA ALA A 163 17.57 1.39 0.16
C ALA A 163 16.71 0.14 -0.14
N LEU A 164 15.74 0.25 -1.04
CA LEU A 164 15.09 -0.88 -1.70
C LEU A 164 15.24 -0.71 -3.21
N GLU A 165 15.97 -1.62 -3.84
CA GLU A 165 16.30 -1.55 -5.26
C GLU A 165 15.75 -2.76 -6.03
N VAL A 166 15.05 -2.51 -7.14
CA VAL A 166 14.57 -3.54 -8.07
C VAL A 166 15.19 -3.31 -9.45
N PRO A 167 16.46 -3.68 -9.68
CA PRO A 167 17.09 -3.57 -10.99
C PRO A 167 16.69 -4.69 -11.96
N GLY A 168 16.09 -5.77 -11.45
CA GLY A 168 15.62 -6.88 -12.28
C GLY A 168 14.42 -6.52 -13.16
N SER A 169 14.15 -7.34 -14.18
CA SER A 169 13.05 -7.13 -15.14
C SER A 169 12.15 -8.35 -15.27
N THR A 170 10.87 -8.17 -15.56
CA THR A 170 9.89 -9.27 -15.69
C THR A 170 9.77 -10.11 -14.41
N ASN A 171 9.90 -9.46 -13.25
CA ASN A 171 9.71 -10.11 -11.95
C ASN A 171 8.31 -9.85 -11.44
N VAL A 172 7.78 -10.80 -10.67
CA VAL A 172 6.46 -10.68 -10.04
C VAL A 172 6.64 -10.71 -8.53
N VAL A 173 6.16 -9.68 -7.84
CA VAL A 173 6.07 -9.65 -6.38
C VAL A 173 4.60 -9.70 -6.00
N ASN A 174 4.20 -10.70 -5.23
CA ASN A 174 2.87 -10.86 -4.67
C ASN A 174 2.96 -10.70 -3.15
N GLY A 175 2.55 -9.56 -2.61
CA GLY A 175 2.63 -9.22 -1.19
C GLY A 175 3.11 -7.80 -0.95
N GLY A 176 3.08 -7.35 0.31
CA GLY A 176 3.45 -5.99 0.67
C GLY A 176 4.93 -5.68 0.43
N MET A 177 5.21 -4.48 -0.05
CA MET A 177 6.57 -3.95 -0.17
C MET A 177 6.70 -2.68 0.66
N HIS A 178 7.77 -2.55 1.44
CA HIS A 178 8.05 -1.33 2.21
C HIS A 178 9.52 -0.94 2.24
N SER A 179 9.77 0.37 2.23
CA SER A 179 11.08 0.98 2.49
C SER A 179 10.96 2.14 3.47
N ASN A 180 11.70 2.06 4.58
CA ASN A 180 11.88 3.18 5.52
C ASN A 180 12.70 4.35 4.93
N ALA A 181 13.19 4.22 3.70
CA ALA A 181 13.89 5.27 2.96
C ALA A 181 13.36 5.39 1.53
N ASN A 182 14.22 5.21 0.52
CA ASN A 182 13.86 5.32 -0.90
C ASN A 182 13.56 3.96 -1.53
N ILE A 183 12.74 3.96 -2.58
CA ILE A 183 12.56 2.83 -3.48
C ILE A 183 13.09 3.22 -4.86
N LYS A 184 13.84 2.33 -5.51
CA LYS A 184 14.29 2.50 -6.89
C LYS A 184 14.00 1.26 -7.72
N VAL A 185 13.09 1.38 -8.67
CA VAL A 185 12.77 0.33 -9.65
C VAL A 185 13.49 0.70 -10.94
N ALA A 186 14.64 0.09 -11.23
CA ALA A 186 15.44 0.44 -12.40
C ALA A 186 15.16 -0.46 -13.62
N GLY A 187 14.66 -1.69 -13.40
CA GLY A 187 14.32 -2.61 -14.47
C GLY A 187 12.94 -2.37 -15.09
N SER A 188 12.53 -3.24 -16.02
CA SER A 188 11.30 -3.10 -16.81
C SER A 188 10.36 -4.31 -16.65
N ASN A 189 9.07 -4.13 -16.94
CA ASN A 189 8.05 -5.17 -16.94
C ASN A 189 7.88 -5.89 -15.59
N ASN A 190 8.21 -5.24 -14.47
CA ASN A 190 7.95 -5.82 -13.15
C ASN A 190 6.47 -5.63 -12.79
N THR A 191 5.91 -6.62 -12.11
CA THR A 191 4.53 -6.59 -11.59
C THR A 191 4.56 -6.68 -10.09
N LEU A 192 4.10 -5.63 -9.40
CA LEU A 192 4.08 -5.53 -7.95
C LEU A 192 2.63 -5.56 -7.47
N ASN A 193 2.17 -6.75 -7.09
CA ASN A 193 0.82 -7.03 -6.61
C ASN A 193 0.81 -7.02 -5.07
N GLY A 194 0.42 -5.90 -4.50
CA GLY A 194 0.39 -5.67 -3.06
C GLY A 194 0.78 -4.22 -2.74
N PRO A 195 0.41 -3.71 -1.56
CA PRO A 195 0.71 -2.33 -1.21
C PRO A 195 2.22 -2.08 -1.24
N THR A 196 2.62 -1.06 -1.98
CA THR A 196 4.02 -0.62 -2.05
C THR A 196 4.12 0.71 -1.31
N THR A 197 4.76 0.70 -0.15
CA THR A 197 4.86 1.87 0.73
C THR A 197 6.30 2.34 0.88
N TYR A 198 6.53 3.64 1.00
CA TYR A 198 7.89 4.19 1.15
C TYR A 198 7.88 5.49 1.96
N ARG A 199 8.99 5.83 2.61
CA ARG A 199 9.08 7.06 3.41
C ARG A 199 9.55 8.29 2.65
N CYS A 200 10.60 8.15 1.83
CA CYS A 200 11.31 9.32 1.31
C CYS A 200 10.95 9.62 -0.15
N SER A 201 11.34 8.76 -1.08
CA SER A 201 10.99 8.91 -2.50
C SER A 201 10.97 7.57 -3.22
N ILE A 202 10.19 7.51 -4.30
CA ILE A 202 10.18 6.38 -5.23
C ILE A 202 10.65 6.85 -6.61
N GLN A 203 11.62 6.12 -7.19
CA GLN A 203 12.13 6.33 -8.54
C GLN A 203 11.77 5.12 -9.40
N ILE A 204 10.87 5.31 -10.37
CA ILE A 204 10.46 4.27 -11.31
C ILE A 204 11.14 4.55 -12.66
N GLY A 205 12.23 3.85 -12.91
CA GLY A 205 12.86 3.72 -14.22
C GLY A 205 12.27 2.55 -15.02
N GLY A 206 12.89 2.27 -16.17
CA GLY A 206 12.44 1.21 -17.08
C GLY A 206 11.04 1.43 -17.66
N GLN A 207 10.52 0.46 -18.39
CA GLN A 207 9.21 0.51 -19.03
C GLN A 207 8.26 -0.52 -18.43
N ASN A 208 6.95 -0.25 -18.44
CA ASN A 208 5.88 -1.21 -18.11
C ASN A 208 5.95 -1.83 -16.70
N ASN A 209 6.50 -1.12 -15.72
CA ASN A 209 6.36 -1.55 -14.33
C ASN A 209 4.92 -1.28 -13.87
N THR A 210 4.27 -2.27 -13.27
CA THR A 210 2.89 -2.17 -12.79
C THR A 210 2.86 -2.33 -11.28
N PHE A 211 2.05 -1.50 -10.62
CA PHE A 211 1.83 -1.51 -9.17
C PHE A 211 0.33 -1.61 -8.93
N ASN A 212 -0.08 -2.56 -8.08
CA ASN A 212 -1.47 -2.76 -7.73
C ASN A 212 -1.61 -3.08 -6.23
N PRO A 213 -2.05 -2.12 -5.38
CA PRO A 213 -2.43 -0.75 -5.69
C PRO A 213 -1.23 0.15 -6.06
N ALA A 214 -1.52 1.41 -6.42
CA ALA A 214 -0.47 2.41 -6.66
C ALA A 214 0.44 2.59 -5.42
N PRO A 215 1.73 2.94 -5.61
CA PRO A 215 2.63 3.18 -4.48
C PRO A 215 2.18 4.36 -3.63
N ASP A 216 2.33 4.22 -2.32
CA ASP A 216 1.88 5.19 -1.33
C ASP A 216 3.02 5.63 -0.42
N GLN A 217 3.05 6.91 -0.06
CA GLN A 217 4.10 7.47 0.80
C GLN A 217 3.63 7.45 2.25
N THR A 218 4.40 6.81 3.12
CA THR A 218 4.03 6.59 4.54
C THR A 218 5.24 6.77 5.46
N GLY A 219 5.01 6.88 6.77
CA GLY A 219 6.05 7.01 7.78
C GLY A 219 6.97 5.80 7.94
N ASN A 220 7.89 5.93 8.88
CA ASN A 220 8.80 4.84 9.25
C ASN A 220 8.03 3.69 9.92
N ARG A 221 8.23 2.46 9.44
CA ARG A 221 7.66 1.25 10.02
C ARG A 221 8.66 0.51 10.90
N PRO A 222 8.19 -0.11 11.99
CA PRO A 222 9.02 -1.01 12.76
C PRO A 222 9.42 -2.22 11.92
N LEU A 223 10.59 -2.79 12.21
CA LEU A 223 11.04 -4.03 11.59
C LEU A 223 9.99 -5.15 11.85
N PRO A 224 9.51 -5.88 10.83
CA PRO A 224 8.43 -6.85 11.00
C PRO A 224 8.78 -8.00 11.94
N VAL A 225 10.06 -8.41 11.91
CA VAL A 225 10.60 -9.46 12.78
C VAL A 225 12.02 -9.07 13.19
N ASN A 226 12.33 -9.19 14.48
CA ASN A 226 13.63 -8.85 15.03
C ASN A 226 14.23 -10.07 15.73
N TYR A 227 15.18 -10.73 15.08
CA TYR A 227 15.98 -11.81 15.67
C TYR A 227 17.44 -11.36 15.78
N THR A 228 18.08 -11.87 16.82
CA THR A 228 19.51 -11.88 17.07
C THR A 228 20.03 -13.31 16.92
N PHE A 229 21.34 -13.49 16.75
CA PHE A 229 21.92 -14.83 16.62
C PHE A 229 21.61 -15.73 17.83
N SER A 230 21.42 -15.15 19.02
CA SER A 230 21.05 -15.87 20.25
C SER A 230 19.62 -16.41 20.28
N ASP A 231 18.71 -15.93 19.41
CA ASP A 231 17.32 -16.39 19.38
C ASP A 231 17.16 -17.76 18.70
N PHE A 232 18.17 -18.18 17.93
CA PHE A 232 18.16 -19.47 17.24
C PHE A 232 18.36 -20.63 18.23
N PRO A 233 17.71 -21.78 18.00
CA PRO A 233 17.89 -22.95 18.85
C PRO A 233 19.33 -23.48 18.74
N PRO A 234 19.74 -24.42 19.62
CA PRO A 234 21.05 -25.06 19.52
C PRO A 234 21.32 -25.56 18.10
N CYS A 235 22.45 -25.13 17.55
CA CYS A 235 22.87 -25.42 16.19
C CYS A 235 23.07 -26.92 15.97
N THR A 236 22.44 -27.47 14.93
CA THR A 236 22.66 -28.86 14.50
C THR A 236 24.08 -29.02 13.95
N PHE A 237 24.54 -28.03 13.19
CA PHE A 237 25.90 -27.93 12.66
C PHE A 237 26.49 -26.57 13.01
N THR A 238 27.73 -26.56 13.51
CA THR A 238 28.41 -25.34 13.95
C THR A 238 29.74 -25.19 13.24
N PHE A 239 30.02 -23.98 12.76
CA PHE A 239 31.25 -23.61 12.08
C PHE A 239 31.85 -22.35 12.71
N THR A 240 33.14 -22.39 13.05
CA THR A 240 33.85 -21.26 13.71
C THR A 240 34.69 -20.43 12.74
N HIS A 241 34.61 -20.75 11.45
CA HIS A 241 35.36 -20.16 10.33
C HIS A 241 34.48 -20.19 9.07
N PRO A 242 34.86 -19.51 7.98
CA PRO A 242 34.13 -19.60 6.72
C PRO A 242 33.88 -21.06 6.35
N ALA A 243 32.61 -21.39 6.08
CA ALA A 243 32.17 -22.76 5.81
C ALA A 243 31.50 -22.83 4.45
N ASN A 244 32.17 -23.52 3.53
CA ASN A 244 31.58 -23.91 2.27
C ASN A 244 30.93 -25.29 2.43
N LEU A 245 29.61 -25.35 2.45
CA LEU A 245 28.85 -26.58 2.68
C LEU A 245 29.06 -27.63 1.57
N ASN A 246 29.55 -27.23 0.40
CA ASN A 246 29.99 -28.17 -0.63
C ASN A 246 31.10 -29.12 -0.14
N SER A 247 31.97 -28.66 0.75
CA SER A 247 33.12 -29.44 1.25
C SER A 247 32.90 -30.08 2.62
N VAL A 248 31.73 -29.91 3.23
CA VAL A 248 31.41 -30.48 4.54
C VAL A 248 30.58 -31.72 4.31
N GLN A 249 31.15 -32.91 4.50
CA GLN A 249 30.45 -34.17 4.17
C GLN A 249 29.30 -34.45 5.14
N GLU A 250 29.48 -34.09 6.41
CA GLU A 250 28.61 -34.39 7.54
C GLU A 250 27.23 -33.73 7.43
N VAL A 251 27.08 -32.71 6.58
CA VAL A 251 25.79 -32.03 6.40
C VAL A 251 24.90 -32.65 5.33
N TRP A 252 25.42 -33.60 4.55
CA TRP A 252 24.70 -34.26 3.46
C TRP A 252 24.19 -35.63 3.89
N VAL A 253 23.02 -36.02 3.39
CA VAL A 253 22.48 -37.37 3.61
C VAL A 253 23.48 -38.42 3.09
N GLY A 254 23.84 -39.37 3.96
CA GLY A 254 24.83 -40.41 3.65
C GLY A 254 26.28 -39.91 3.59
N GLY A 255 26.57 -38.71 4.09
CA GLY A 255 27.94 -38.17 4.11
C GLY A 255 28.47 -37.79 2.72
N ASN A 256 27.57 -37.54 1.76
CA ASN A 256 27.94 -37.39 0.36
C ASN A 256 27.11 -36.29 -0.32
N GLN A 257 27.79 -35.27 -0.84
CA GLN A 257 27.15 -34.18 -1.58
C GLN A 257 26.35 -34.66 -2.80
N ASN A 258 26.72 -35.78 -3.42
CA ASN A 258 25.99 -36.34 -4.56
C ASN A 258 24.57 -36.80 -4.19
N SER A 259 24.22 -36.86 -2.90
CA SER A 259 22.83 -37.03 -2.46
C SER A 259 21.92 -35.87 -2.86
N ASN A 260 22.51 -34.68 -3.10
CA ASN A 260 21.79 -33.42 -3.29
C ASN A 260 20.74 -33.14 -2.19
N GLN A 261 20.95 -33.70 -1.00
CA GLN A 261 20.03 -33.56 0.12
C GLN A 261 20.79 -33.20 1.39
N LEU A 262 20.50 -32.01 1.92
CA LEU A 262 21.00 -31.57 3.22
C LEU A 262 20.23 -32.28 4.34
N LEU A 263 20.93 -32.61 5.41
CA LEU A 263 20.32 -33.10 6.64
C LEU A 263 19.48 -31.99 7.29
N PRO A 264 18.29 -32.30 7.85
CA PRO A 264 17.49 -31.27 8.49
C PRO A 264 18.18 -30.65 9.70
N GLY A 265 18.09 -29.32 9.85
CA GLY A 265 18.61 -28.66 11.05
C GLY A 265 18.95 -27.18 10.89
N VAL A 266 19.52 -26.63 11.96
CA VAL A 266 20.05 -25.26 11.99
C VAL A 266 21.56 -25.27 11.79
N TYR A 267 22.00 -24.54 10.78
CA TYR A 267 23.37 -24.44 10.32
C TYR A 267 23.93 -23.10 10.77
N CYS A 268 24.83 -23.13 11.75
CA CYS A 268 25.36 -21.94 12.38
C CYS A 268 26.81 -21.67 12.00
N SER A 269 27.14 -20.43 11.69
CA SER A 269 28.54 -20.00 11.52
C SER A 269 28.84 -18.70 12.23
N THR A 270 30.01 -18.61 12.87
CA THR A 270 30.52 -17.32 13.38
C THR A 270 31.14 -16.46 12.27
N SER A 271 31.19 -16.97 11.03
CA SER A 271 31.73 -16.30 9.85
C SER A 271 30.81 -16.57 8.65
N THR A 272 31.36 -16.62 7.43
CA THR A 272 30.56 -16.85 6.21
C THR A 272 30.02 -18.28 6.15
N LEU A 273 28.75 -18.44 5.78
CA LEU A 273 28.18 -19.67 5.24
C LEU A 273 28.04 -19.56 3.72
N SER A 274 28.50 -20.56 2.99
CA SER A 274 28.28 -20.63 1.55
C SER A 274 27.85 -22.00 1.06
N LEU A 275 26.99 -22.03 0.06
CA LEU A 275 26.57 -23.25 -0.64
C LEU A 275 26.31 -22.90 -2.09
N SER A 276 26.82 -23.74 -3.00
CA SER A 276 26.48 -23.65 -4.41
C SER A 276 26.21 -24.99 -5.06
N GLY A 277 25.42 -25.03 -6.13
CA GLY A 277 25.23 -26.27 -6.88
C GLY A 277 23.89 -26.36 -7.61
N SER A 278 23.44 -27.58 -7.84
CA SER A 278 22.18 -27.85 -8.52
C SER A 278 21.36 -28.95 -7.84
N ASN A 279 20.04 -28.81 -7.88
CA ASN A 279 19.06 -29.78 -7.38
C ASN A 279 19.17 -30.08 -5.87
N VAL A 280 19.74 -29.17 -5.08
CA VAL A 280 19.89 -29.35 -3.63
C VAL A 280 18.54 -29.17 -2.94
N SER A 281 18.19 -30.11 -2.08
CA SER A 281 16.98 -30.07 -1.26
C SER A 281 17.30 -30.11 0.23
N GLY A 282 16.44 -29.54 1.07
CA GLY A 282 16.62 -29.59 2.51
C GLY A 282 15.55 -28.84 3.31
N ASN A 283 15.32 -29.29 4.53
CA ASN A 283 14.58 -28.55 5.55
C ASN A 283 15.59 -27.95 6.52
N VAL A 284 16.02 -26.71 6.29
CA VAL A 284 17.21 -26.12 6.87
C VAL A 284 16.99 -24.66 7.27
N THR A 285 17.76 -24.19 8.24
CA THR A 285 17.89 -22.76 8.56
C THR A 285 19.37 -22.41 8.61
N PHE A 286 19.80 -21.44 7.79
CA PHE A 286 21.18 -20.94 7.80
C PHE A 286 21.27 -19.69 8.66
N ALA A 287 22.00 -19.75 9.76
CA ALA A 287 22.21 -18.62 10.66
C ALA A 287 23.71 -18.29 10.72
N ALA A 288 24.11 -17.06 10.42
CA ALA A 288 25.51 -16.66 10.46
C ALA A 288 25.71 -15.32 11.18
N MET A 289 26.78 -15.19 11.96
CA MET A 289 27.24 -13.87 12.41
C MET A 289 27.95 -13.11 11.26
N GLY A 290 28.50 -13.85 10.30
CA GLY A 290 29.02 -13.32 9.04
C GLY A 290 28.03 -13.52 7.89
N LYS A 291 28.53 -13.43 6.66
CA LYS A 291 27.72 -13.47 5.44
C LYS A 291 27.05 -14.82 5.21
N VAL A 292 25.91 -14.82 4.51
CA VAL A 292 25.34 -16.04 3.93
C VAL A 292 25.27 -15.88 2.41
N ASN A 293 25.97 -16.76 1.69
CA ASN A 293 26.06 -16.75 0.22
C ASN A 293 25.57 -18.09 -0.35
N ILE A 294 24.35 -18.12 -0.87
CA ILE A 294 23.73 -19.35 -1.38
C ILE A 294 23.32 -19.15 -2.83
N SER A 295 23.92 -19.91 -3.74
CA SER A 295 23.68 -19.79 -5.18
C SER A 295 23.39 -21.14 -5.82
N GLY A 296 22.28 -21.30 -6.53
CA GLY A 296 22.03 -22.60 -7.16
C GLY A 296 20.86 -22.71 -8.09
N SER A 297 20.87 -23.78 -8.88
CA SER A 297 19.81 -24.13 -9.81
C SER A 297 18.90 -25.22 -9.24
N ASN A 298 17.59 -25.07 -9.35
CA ASN A 298 16.59 -26.06 -8.89
C ASN A 298 16.74 -26.44 -7.41
N PHE A 299 17.13 -25.49 -6.56
CA PHE A 299 17.15 -25.72 -5.12
C PHE A 299 15.72 -25.81 -4.57
N ASN A 300 15.46 -26.75 -3.67
CA ASN A 300 14.20 -26.90 -2.96
C ASN A 300 14.43 -26.84 -1.45
N LEU A 301 14.35 -25.63 -0.90
CA LEU A 301 14.70 -25.35 0.48
C LEU A 301 13.48 -24.86 1.26
N THR A 302 13.24 -25.46 2.42
CA THR A 302 12.19 -25.06 3.36
C THR A 302 12.81 -24.74 4.72
N PRO A 303 12.23 -23.82 5.50
CA PRO A 303 12.83 -23.39 6.75
C PRO A 303 12.67 -24.48 7.81
N TYR A 304 13.75 -24.77 8.55
CA TYR A 304 13.70 -25.73 9.66
C TYR A 304 13.10 -25.11 10.93
N TRP A 305 13.47 -23.86 11.22
CA TRP A 305 13.09 -23.17 12.45
C TRP A 305 12.34 -21.87 12.18
N ASN A 306 11.16 -21.74 12.80
CA ASN A 306 10.37 -20.51 12.91
C ASN A 306 10.21 -19.73 11.60
N ASN A 307 10.00 -20.47 10.50
CA ASN A 307 9.91 -19.95 9.13
C ASN A 307 11.17 -19.22 8.61
N VAL A 308 12.28 -19.15 9.35
CA VAL A 308 13.52 -18.52 8.90
C VAL A 308 14.32 -19.49 8.05
N LEU A 309 14.58 -19.11 6.80
CA LEU A 309 15.47 -19.87 5.92
C LEU A 309 16.91 -19.38 6.06
N MET A 310 17.12 -18.06 6.12
CA MET A 310 18.45 -17.46 6.26
C MET A 310 18.44 -16.27 7.19
N PHE A 311 19.47 -16.18 8.01
CA PHE A 311 19.72 -15.08 8.93
C PHE A 311 21.20 -14.72 8.93
N THR A 312 21.48 -13.42 8.96
CA THR A 312 22.83 -12.89 9.12
C THR A 312 22.87 -11.66 10.03
N GLU A 313 23.90 -11.54 10.86
CA GLU A 313 24.20 -10.28 11.57
C GLU A 313 25.17 -9.37 10.81
N ASP A 314 25.70 -9.82 9.66
CA ASP A 314 26.64 -9.07 8.84
C ASP A 314 26.00 -7.74 8.37
N ALA A 315 26.76 -6.66 8.50
CA ALA A 315 26.31 -5.31 8.16
C ALA A 315 26.79 -4.83 6.78
N SER A 316 27.35 -5.73 5.95
CA SER A 316 27.94 -5.34 4.68
C SER A 316 26.91 -5.22 3.56
N SER A 317 27.36 -4.70 2.42
CA SER A 317 26.57 -4.62 1.18
C SER A 317 26.31 -5.97 0.50
N SER A 318 26.74 -7.09 1.08
CA SER A 318 26.47 -8.46 0.64
C SER A 318 26.35 -9.37 1.88
N ALA A 319 25.54 -8.94 2.85
CA ALA A 319 25.29 -9.69 4.07
C ALA A 319 24.54 -11.00 3.76
N LEU A 320 23.44 -10.90 3.01
CA LEU A 320 22.85 -12.04 2.29
C LEU A 320 23.08 -11.84 0.80
N ASP A 321 23.66 -12.85 0.15
CA ASP A 321 23.87 -12.88 -1.30
C ASP A 321 23.29 -14.18 -1.85
N VAL A 322 22.07 -14.10 -2.37
CA VAL A 322 21.27 -15.25 -2.76
C VAL A 322 20.99 -15.19 -4.25
N SER A 323 21.29 -16.27 -4.96
CA SER A 323 20.91 -16.40 -6.38
C SER A 323 20.31 -17.76 -6.72
N GLY A 324 19.18 -17.74 -7.43
CA GLY A 324 18.41 -18.93 -7.78
C GLY A 324 18.07 -18.99 -9.27
N SER A 325 18.06 -20.20 -9.84
CA SER A 325 17.43 -20.45 -11.15
C SER A 325 16.52 -21.68 -11.09
N GLY A 326 15.21 -21.51 -11.26
CA GLY A 326 14.24 -22.58 -11.00
C GLY A 326 14.24 -23.07 -9.54
N GLY A 327 13.41 -24.06 -9.23
CA GLY A 327 13.23 -24.55 -7.86
C GLY A 327 12.37 -23.64 -6.98
N THR A 328 12.20 -24.03 -5.72
CA THR A 328 11.27 -23.42 -4.76
C THR A 328 11.97 -23.16 -3.43
N TRP A 329 11.99 -21.91 -3.00
CA TRP A 329 12.59 -21.52 -1.72
C TRP A 329 11.50 -20.97 -0.84
N GLN A 330 11.46 -21.41 0.41
CA GLN A 330 10.46 -20.96 1.37
C GLN A 330 11.12 -20.42 2.63
N GLY A 331 10.55 -19.36 3.20
CA GLY A 331 10.93 -18.85 4.51
C GLY A 331 11.29 -17.37 4.49
N ILE A 332 11.81 -16.89 5.62
CA ILE A 332 12.27 -15.52 5.81
C ILE A 332 13.77 -15.47 5.52
N LEU A 333 14.19 -14.49 4.72
CA LEU A 333 15.58 -14.07 4.54
C LEU A 333 15.79 -12.78 5.33
N LEU A 334 16.61 -12.84 6.39
CA LEU A 334 16.73 -11.77 7.38
C LEU A 334 18.18 -11.25 7.50
N ALA A 335 18.40 -9.98 7.13
CA ALA A 335 19.68 -9.27 7.17
C ALA A 335 19.53 -7.89 7.83
N PRO A 336 19.12 -7.81 9.11
CA PRO A 336 18.60 -6.58 9.72
C PRO A 336 19.61 -5.44 9.77
N ASN A 337 20.91 -5.75 9.71
CA ASN A 337 22.00 -4.77 9.76
C ASN A 337 22.67 -4.52 8.41
N GLY A 338 22.33 -5.28 7.36
CA GLY A 338 23.08 -5.31 6.10
C GLY A 338 22.20 -5.42 4.87
N LYS A 339 22.83 -5.54 3.69
CA LYS A 339 22.11 -5.66 2.42
C LYS A 339 21.72 -7.11 2.15
N ALA A 340 20.43 -7.34 1.91
CA ALA A 340 19.92 -8.58 1.35
C ALA A 340 19.83 -8.48 -0.18
N LYS A 341 20.69 -9.21 -0.88
CA LYS A 341 20.66 -9.35 -2.34
C LYS A 341 20.00 -10.66 -2.72
N VAL A 342 18.95 -10.58 -3.51
CA VAL A 342 18.25 -11.75 -4.05
C VAL A 342 18.18 -11.60 -5.56
N ALA A 343 18.74 -12.58 -6.27
CA ALA A 343 18.72 -12.66 -7.72
C ALA A 343 18.00 -13.92 -8.19
N GLY A 344 17.07 -13.79 -9.14
CA GLY A 344 16.30 -14.92 -9.65
C GLY A 344 16.35 -15.04 -11.17
N SER A 345 16.28 -16.26 -11.69
CA SER A 345 16.08 -16.52 -13.11
C SER A 345 15.30 -17.81 -13.37
N GLY A 346 14.87 -18.03 -14.62
CA GLY A 346 14.39 -19.34 -15.07
C GLY A 346 13.20 -19.90 -14.27
N ASN A 347 12.20 -19.07 -13.96
CA ASN A 347 11.02 -19.42 -13.16
C ASN A 347 11.36 -19.84 -11.72
N PHE A 348 12.40 -19.23 -11.14
CA PHE A 348 12.67 -19.32 -9.71
C PHE A 348 11.45 -18.81 -8.92
N ALA A 349 10.99 -19.58 -7.94
CA ALA A 349 9.86 -19.21 -7.10
C ALA A 349 10.31 -19.12 -5.64
N TYR A 350 10.18 -17.94 -5.05
CA TYR A 350 10.46 -17.70 -3.64
C TYR A 350 9.16 -17.36 -2.90
N SER A 351 8.87 -18.10 -1.84
CA SER A 351 7.68 -17.93 -1.01
C SER A 351 8.08 -17.54 0.42
N GLY A 352 7.88 -16.28 0.77
CA GLY A 352 8.19 -15.74 2.10
C GLY A 352 8.58 -14.26 2.05
N SER A 353 9.46 -13.84 2.96
CA SER A 353 9.76 -12.42 3.20
C SER A 353 11.25 -12.13 3.07
N ILE A 354 11.62 -11.09 2.34
CA ILE A 354 13.00 -10.59 2.24
C ILE A 354 13.10 -9.33 3.09
N ILE A 355 13.86 -9.41 4.18
CA ILE A 355 13.97 -8.33 5.15
C ILE A 355 15.45 -8.00 5.33
N GLY A 356 15.83 -6.74 5.11
CA GLY A 356 17.20 -6.29 5.33
C GLY A 356 17.26 -4.82 5.76
N ASP A 357 18.45 -4.35 6.16
CA ASP A 357 18.69 -2.90 6.25
C ASP A 357 18.43 -2.30 4.87
N THR A 358 19.11 -2.82 3.86
CA THR A 358 18.79 -2.54 2.46
C THR A 358 18.48 -3.82 1.71
N VAL A 359 17.69 -3.73 0.64
CA VAL A 359 17.30 -4.88 -0.16
C VAL A 359 17.53 -4.61 -1.64
N GLN A 360 18.05 -5.60 -2.37
CA GLN A 360 18.14 -5.57 -3.82
C GLN A 360 17.56 -6.83 -4.43
N VAL A 361 16.62 -6.66 -5.36
CA VAL A 361 15.91 -7.73 -6.06
C VAL A 361 16.24 -7.66 -7.55
N SER A 362 17.08 -8.57 -8.02
CA SER A 362 17.66 -8.55 -9.37
C SER A 362 17.37 -9.82 -10.15
N GLY A 363 17.73 -9.85 -11.44
CA GLY A 363 17.46 -10.98 -12.33
C GLY A 363 16.16 -10.81 -13.10
N SER A 364 15.64 -11.91 -13.66
CA SER A 364 14.49 -11.86 -14.57
C SER A 364 13.67 -13.14 -14.59
N ASN A 365 12.35 -13.02 -14.78
CA ASN A 365 11.42 -14.16 -14.84
C ASN A 365 11.45 -14.99 -13.55
N PHE A 366 11.31 -14.34 -12.40
CA PHE A 366 11.12 -15.03 -11.13
C PHE A 366 10.02 -14.35 -10.31
N SER A 367 9.47 -15.09 -9.34
CA SER A 367 8.40 -14.60 -8.48
C SER A 367 8.79 -14.64 -7.01
N ILE A 368 8.32 -13.62 -6.28
CA ILE A 368 8.33 -13.53 -4.82
C ILE A 368 6.87 -13.52 -4.38
N THR A 369 6.48 -14.41 -3.48
CA THR A 369 5.13 -14.45 -2.92
C THR A 369 5.22 -14.42 -1.40
N ALA A 370 4.69 -13.37 -0.78
CA ALA A 370 4.59 -13.28 0.67
C ALA A 370 3.80 -14.47 1.22
N LEU A 371 4.24 -14.95 2.37
CA LEU A 371 3.49 -15.93 3.17
C LEU A 371 3.11 -15.27 4.47
N ASP A 372 1.88 -15.54 4.92
CA ASP A 372 1.42 -15.05 6.21
C ASP A 372 2.19 -15.73 7.35
N TYR A 373 3.10 -14.97 7.94
CA TYR A 373 3.86 -15.36 9.13
C TYR A 373 3.32 -14.70 10.40
N GLY A 374 2.15 -14.05 10.34
CA GLY A 374 1.52 -13.38 11.48
C GLY A 374 2.10 -12.00 11.82
N PHE A 375 2.95 -11.43 10.96
CA PHE A 375 3.41 -10.04 11.11
C PHE A 375 2.47 -9.09 10.37
N ALA A 376 2.11 -7.96 10.99
CA ALA A 376 1.26 -6.94 10.38
C ALA A 376 1.84 -6.49 9.03
N GLY A 377 1.02 -6.56 7.98
CA GLY A 377 1.40 -6.08 6.65
C GLY A 377 1.44 -4.55 6.58
N PRO A 378 1.83 -3.97 5.43
CA PRO A 378 1.70 -2.53 5.23
C PRO A 378 0.24 -2.13 5.40
N PRO A 379 -0.06 -1.09 6.19
CA PRO A 379 -1.42 -0.57 6.23
C PRO A 379 -1.75 0.07 4.88
N VAL A 380 -3.05 0.15 4.62
CA VAL A 380 -3.62 0.82 3.46
C VAL A 380 -4.59 1.85 4.00
N VAL A 381 -4.32 3.11 3.67
CA VAL A 381 -5.26 4.21 3.88
C VAL A 381 -6.38 4.07 2.86
N GLN A 382 -7.61 3.97 3.34
CA GLN A 382 -8.78 3.92 2.48
C GLN A 382 -10.01 4.54 3.13
N LEU A 383 -10.94 4.97 2.28
CA LEU A 383 -12.28 5.37 2.69
C LEU A 383 -13.08 4.12 3.11
N VAL A 384 -13.84 4.27 4.18
CA VAL A 384 -14.75 3.27 4.72
C VAL A 384 -16.11 3.94 4.97
N GLU A 385 -17.21 3.22 4.77
CA GLU A 385 -18.58 3.77 4.93
C GLU A 385 -19.18 3.56 6.33
#